data_AF-A0AAW0ADN9-F1
#
_entry.id   AF-A0AAW0ADN9-F1
#
_cell.length_a   1.000
_cell.length_b   1.000
_cell.length_c   1.000
_cell.angle_alpha   90.00
_cell.angle_beta   90.00
_cell.angle_gamma   90.00
#
_symmetry.space_group_name_H-M   'P 1'
#
loop_
_entity.id
_entity.type
_entity.pdbx_description
1 polymer ?
#
loop_
_entity_poly.entity_id
_entity_poly.type
_entity_poly.pdbx_seq_one_letter_code
_entity_poly.pdbx_strand_id
1 'polypeptide(L)'
;RDKSRIVVPKLTEEIAEIKNKMDIIVNDKELTEDEKALSGAVLQEKLSRLEKQRHSGSRLSAQVRNRLEGEVISTYWTQINKPHKPRDIINRLRKGIENIEDSPQYETNSKNMADMARQYHNSLQNDQTGVPRAVREAKTTTVLGRVARQTTEEQKELLKKKLTLEDVRYALRKSANFKAPGLNGITYEVWKILDQRYESAKANDKRAFNILRVLLRVYNDIEKYGVVKVRLQPFSFRLSPRAKQTETVINV
;
A
#
# COMPACT_ATOMS: atom_id res chain seq x y z
N ARG A 1 8.47 24.05 9.58
CA ARG A 1 7.75 22.98 8.83
C ARG A 1 6.27 23.32 8.66
N ASP A 2 5.60 23.87 9.67
CA ASP A 2 4.15 24.15 9.61
C ASP A 2 3.77 25.27 8.64
N LYS A 3 4.59 26.32 8.52
CA LYS A 3 4.38 27.38 7.50
C LYS A 3 4.40 26.83 6.08
N SER A 4 5.32 25.92 5.76
CA SER A 4 5.41 25.31 4.42
C SER A 4 4.19 24.43 4.10
N ARG A 5 3.59 23.77 5.11
CA ARG A 5 2.37 22.99 4.95
C ARG A 5 1.15 23.84 4.59
N ILE A 6 1.15 25.13 4.93
CA ILE A 6 0.06 26.05 4.63
C ILE A 6 0.33 26.80 3.31
N VAL A 7 1.57 27.24 3.09
CA VAL A 7 1.92 28.08 1.93
C VAL A 7 1.96 27.28 0.62
N VAL A 8 2.44 26.04 0.64
CA VAL A 8 2.54 25.23 -0.59
C VAL A 8 1.16 24.91 -1.19
N PRO A 9 0.15 24.45 -0.41
CA PRO A 9 -1.19 24.23 -0.94
C PRO A 9 -1.83 25.48 -1.56
N LYS A 10 -1.67 26.63 -0.91
CA LYS A 10 -2.19 27.91 -1.44
C LYS A 10 -1.57 28.26 -2.80
N LEU A 11 -0.25 28.14 -2.92
CA LEU A 11 0.44 28.35 -4.20
C LEU A 11 -0.02 27.35 -5.28
N THR A 12 -0.29 26.09 -4.91
CA THR A 12 -0.80 25.10 -5.88
C THR A 12 -2.23 25.37 -6.32
N GLU A 13 -3.07 25.86 -5.42
CA GLU A 13 -4.45 26.28 -5.70
C GLU A 13 -4.47 27.49 -6.63
N GLU A 14 -3.67 28.53 -6.33
CA GLU A 14 -3.53 29.71 -7.19
C GLU A 14 -3.00 29.36 -8.60
N ILE A 15 -2.05 28.43 -8.71
CA ILE A 15 -1.57 27.93 -10.00
C ILE A 15 -2.69 27.22 -10.78
N ALA A 16 -3.50 26.41 -10.11
CA ALA A 16 -4.63 25.72 -10.74
C ALA A 16 -5.70 26.70 -11.21
N GLU A 17 -6.05 27.70 -10.39
CA GLU A 17 -7.00 28.75 -10.77
C GLU A 17 -6.54 29.53 -12.01
N ILE A 18 -5.26 29.91 -12.08
CA ILE A 18 -4.75 30.66 -13.24
C ILE A 18 -4.76 29.81 -14.50
N LYS A 19 -4.43 28.51 -14.39
CA LYS A 19 -4.53 27.58 -15.53
C LYS A 19 -5.97 27.48 -16.03
N ASN A 20 -6.94 27.34 -15.12
CA ASN A 20 -8.36 27.32 -15.49
C ASN A 20 -8.80 28.63 -16.16
N LYS A 21 -8.36 29.80 -15.65
CA LYS A 21 -8.68 31.09 -16.27
C LYS A 21 -8.09 31.22 -17.67
N MET A 22 -6.88 30.72 -17.87
CA MET A 22 -6.24 30.70 -19.18
C MET A 22 -7.00 29.79 -20.15
N ASP A 23 -7.41 28.59 -19.70
CA ASP A 23 -8.25 27.70 -20.51
C ASP A 23 -9.62 28.32 -20.85
N ILE A 24 -10.22 29.09 -19.94
CA ILE A 24 -11.48 29.81 -20.20
C ILE A 24 -11.28 30.87 -21.30
N ILE A 25 -10.26 31.71 -21.18
CA ILE A 25 -9.98 32.80 -22.16
C ILE A 25 -9.68 32.25 -23.55
N VAL A 26 -8.91 31.16 -23.63
CA VAL A 26 -8.58 30.52 -24.92
C VAL A 26 -9.83 29.99 -25.62
N ASN A 27 -10.80 29.48 -24.86
CA ASN A 27 -12.03 28.90 -25.39
C ASN A 27 -13.19 29.91 -25.55
N ASP A 28 -13.02 31.15 -25.08
CA ASP A 28 -14.04 32.18 -25.19
C ASP A 28 -14.19 32.64 -26.66
N LYS A 29 -15.43 32.72 -27.14
CA LYS A 29 -15.74 33.10 -28.53
C LYS A 29 -16.07 34.59 -28.66
N GLU A 30 -16.34 35.28 -27.56
CA GLU A 30 -16.73 36.69 -27.56
C GLU A 30 -15.52 37.63 -27.56
N LEU A 31 -14.37 37.16 -27.06
CA LEU A 31 -13.13 37.92 -27.04
C LEU A 31 -12.46 37.96 -28.42
N THR A 32 -11.96 39.15 -28.77
CA THR A 32 -11.12 39.31 -29.97
C THR A 32 -9.76 38.62 -29.78
N GLU A 33 -9.11 38.21 -30.86
CA GLU A 33 -7.81 37.54 -30.79
C GLU A 33 -6.73 38.40 -30.10
N ASP A 34 -6.78 39.73 -30.29
CA ASP A 34 -5.86 40.67 -29.64
C ASP A 34 -6.09 40.74 -28.12
N GLU A 35 -7.34 40.73 -27.66
CA GLU A 35 -7.69 40.69 -26.23
C GLU A 35 -7.30 39.35 -25.58
N LYS A 36 -7.47 38.23 -26.29
CA LYS A 36 -7.00 36.91 -25.85
C LYS A 36 -5.48 36.87 -25.71
N ALA A 37 -4.75 37.41 -26.69
CA ALA A 37 -3.30 37.46 -26.65
C ALA A 37 -2.79 38.30 -25.47
N LEU A 38 -3.38 39.48 -25.24
CA LEU A 38 -2.99 40.37 -24.15
C LEU A 38 -3.29 39.76 -22.77
N SER A 39 -4.53 39.29 -22.56
CA SER A 39 -4.94 38.67 -21.29
C SER A 39 -4.21 37.36 -21.02
N GLY A 40 -3.96 36.55 -22.06
CA GLY A 40 -3.15 35.35 -22.01
C GLY A 40 -1.71 35.63 -21.60
N ALA A 41 -1.07 36.66 -22.17
CA ALA A 41 0.30 37.05 -21.81
C ALA A 41 0.42 37.45 -20.32
N VAL A 42 -0.53 38.23 -19.81
CA VAL A 42 -0.56 38.65 -18.40
C VAL A 42 -0.73 37.45 -17.46
N LEU A 43 -1.63 36.51 -17.78
CA LEU A 43 -1.82 35.30 -16.98
C LEU A 43 -0.61 34.37 -17.03
N GLN A 44 0.04 34.24 -18.19
CA GLN A 44 1.23 33.43 -18.38
C GLN A 44 2.42 33.98 -17.58
N GLU A 45 2.60 35.31 -17.53
CA GLU A 45 3.61 35.94 -16.68
C GLU A 45 3.35 35.65 -15.19
N LYS A 46 2.09 35.79 -14.75
CA LYS A 46 1.69 35.49 -13.38
C LYS A 46 1.92 34.02 -13.03
N LEU A 47 1.61 33.09 -13.94
CA LEU A 47 1.85 31.67 -13.80
C LEU A 47 3.35 31.38 -13.64
N SER A 48 4.19 31.92 -14.54
CA SER A 48 5.64 31.80 -14.47
C SER A 48 6.21 32.29 -13.15
N ARG A 49 5.70 33.42 -12.63
CA ARG A 49 6.11 33.97 -11.33
C ARG A 49 5.77 33.03 -10.17
N LEU A 50 4.54 32.50 -10.12
CA LEU A 50 4.11 31.58 -9.07
C LEU A 50 4.86 30.24 -9.14
N GLU A 51 5.12 29.72 -10.35
CA GLU A 51 5.92 28.51 -10.52
C GLU A 51 7.35 28.72 -10.05
N LYS A 52 7.99 29.85 -10.40
CA LYS A 52 9.32 30.22 -9.88
C LYS A 52 9.33 30.30 -8.36
N GLN A 53 8.31 30.91 -7.75
CA GLN A 53 8.18 31.00 -6.29
C GLN A 53 8.03 29.61 -5.65
N ARG A 54 7.20 28.72 -6.23
CA ARG A 54 7.03 27.33 -5.78
C ARG A 54 8.34 26.55 -5.86
N HIS A 55 9.04 26.64 -7.00
CA HIS A 55 10.31 25.94 -7.21
C HIS A 55 11.40 26.44 -6.27
N SER A 56 11.51 27.76 -6.09
CA SER A 56 12.44 28.37 -5.12
C SER A 56 12.17 27.88 -3.69
N GLY A 57 10.90 27.91 -3.25
CA GLY A 57 10.50 27.40 -1.94
C GLY A 57 10.81 25.91 -1.74
N SER A 58 10.57 25.09 -2.76
CA SER A 58 10.90 23.66 -2.74
C SER A 58 12.41 23.42 -2.63
N ARG A 59 13.22 24.18 -3.38
CA ARG A 59 14.69 24.10 -3.33
C ARG A 59 15.22 24.52 -1.96
N LEU A 60 14.73 25.63 -1.41
CA LEU A 60 15.11 26.10 -0.08
C LEU A 60 14.75 25.06 0.99
N SER A 61 13.54 24.48 0.93
CA SER A 61 13.14 23.43 1.87
C SER A 61 14.02 22.20 1.76
N ALA A 62 14.39 21.79 0.55
CA ALA A 62 15.31 20.66 0.34
C ALA A 62 16.71 20.98 0.89
N GLN A 63 17.23 22.19 0.67
CA GLN A 63 18.53 22.63 1.17
C GLN A 63 18.56 22.71 2.70
N VAL A 64 17.52 23.27 3.33
CA VAL A 64 17.39 23.32 4.80
C VAL A 64 17.33 21.90 5.36
N ARG A 65 16.56 21.01 4.74
CA ARG A 65 16.50 19.61 5.16
C ARG A 65 17.85 18.91 5.00
N ASN A 66 18.56 19.18 3.91
CA ASN A 66 19.91 18.65 3.70
C ASN A 66 20.90 19.15 4.72
N ARG A 67 20.84 20.43 5.08
CA ARG A 67 21.71 21.01 6.10
C ARG A 67 21.45 20.43 7.50
N LEU A 68 20.20 20.10 7.82
CA LEU A 68 19.82 19.54 9.12
C LEU A 68 20.03 18.03 9.23
N GLU A 69 19.70 17.28 8.17
CA GLU A 69 19.58 15.82 8.19
C GLU A 69 20.59 15.12 7.25
N GLY A 70 21.36 15.87 6.45
CA GLY A 70 22.23 15.33 5.40
C GLY A 70 23.55 14.74 5.88
N GLU A 71 23.93 14.96 7.14
CA GLU A 71 25.08 14.32 7.80
C GLU A 71 24.66 13.37 8.93
N VAL A 72 23.39 13.40 9.32
CA VAL A 72 22.84 12.56 10.38
C VAL A 72 22.24 11.30 9.77
N ILE A 73 22.56 10.13 10.33
CA ILE A 73 21.95 8.84 9.95
C ILE A 73 20.44 8.89 10.25
N SER A 74 19.70 9.39 9.27
CA SER A 74 18.27 9.64 9.30
C SER A 74 17.61 8.98 8.09
N THR A 75 16.28 8.86 8.10
CA THR A 75 15.54 8.36 6.92
C THR A 75 15.83 9.20 5.67
N TYR A 76 16.03 10.50 5.83
CA TYR A 76 16.37 11.41 4.74
C TYR A 76 17.76 11.09 4.16
N TRP A 77 18.78 10.93 5.02
CA TRP A 77 20.12 10.52 4.62
C TRP A 77 20.12 9.18 3.88
N THR A 78 19.40 8.18 4.42
CA THR A 78 19.28 6.86 3.77
C THR A 78 18.62 6.97 2.40
N GLN A 79 17.61 7.83 2.24
CA GLN A 79 16.91 8.00 0.97
C GLN A 79 17.79 8.66 -0.09
N ILE A 80 18.62 9.65 0.27
CA ILE A 80 19.56 10.29 -0.65
C ILE A 80 20.67 9.34 -1.08
N ASN A 81 21.23 8.59 -0.14
CA ASN A 81 22.34 7.69 -0.41
C ASN A 81 21.90 6.33 -0.94
N LYS A 82 20.58 6.07 -1.04
CA LYS A 82 20.07 4.85 -1.62
C LYS A 82 20.44 4.83 -3.11
N PRO A 83 21.21 3.83 -3.59
CA PRO A 83 21.55 3.77 -5.00
C PRO A 83 20.27 3.65 -5.83
N HIS A 84 20.03 4.65 -6.67
CA HIS A 84 18.97 4.63 -7.66
C HIS A 84 19.48 3.86 -8.87
N LYS A 85 19.32 2.53 -8.84
CA LYS A 85 19.52 1.73 -10.05
C LYS A 85 18.56 2.26 -11.13
N PRO A 86 19.02 2.47 -12.38
CA PRO A 86 18.13 2.72 -13.50
C PRO A 86 17.01 1.68 -13.44
N ARG A 87 15.75 2.13 -13.55
CA ARG A 87 14.65 1.18 -13.59
C ARG A 87 14.82 0.34 -14.84
N ASP A 88 14.69 -0.97 -14.72
CA ASP A 88 14.64 -1.84 -15.91
C ASP A 88 13.42 -1.42 -16.74
N ILE A 89 13.69 -0.92 -17.94
CA ILE A 89 12.64 -0.49 -18.87
C ILE A 89 12.19 -1.73 -19.63
N ILE A 90 10.95 -2.15 -19.40
CA ILE A 90 10.33 -3.18 -20.23
C ILE A 90 9.90 -2.49 -21.52
N ASN A 91 10.60 -2.74 -22.62
CA ASN A 91 10.35 -2.05 -23.89
C ASN A 91 9.06 -2.51 -24.58
N ARG A 92 8.69 -3.79 -24.42
CA ARG A 92 7.50 -4.39 -25.05
C ARG A 92 7.08 -5.65 -24.33
N LEU A 93 5.80 -5.99 -24.40
CA LEU A 93 5.25 -7.28 -23.97
C LEU A 93 4.75 -8.08 -25.16
N ARG A 94 4.93 -9.39 -25.16
CA ARG A 94 4.38 -10.28 -26.19
C ARG A 94 2.87 -10.41 -25.99
N LYS A 95 2.10 -10.29 -27.08
CA LYS A 95 0.66 -10.55 -27.11
C LYS A 95 0.41 -12.04 -27.32
N GLY A 96 -0.31 -12.67 -26.39
CA GLY A 96 -0.67 -14.09 -26.46
C GLY A 96 0.51 -15.05 -26.19
N ILE A 97 0.21 -16.16 -25.52
CA ILE A 97 1.15 -17.27 -25.30
C ILE A 97 0.82 -18.44 -26.25
N GLU A 98 -0.41 -18.51 -26.75
CA GLU A 98 -1.01 -19.74 -27.28
C GLU A 98 -0.83 -19.95 -28.79
N ASN A 99 -0.55 -18.90 -29.57
CA ASN A 99 -0.34 -19.04 -31.01
C ASN A 99 1.16 -19.02 -31.32
N ILE A 100 1.77 -20.22 -31.37
CA ILE A 100 3.17 -20.43 -31.75
C ILE A 100 3.35 -20.37 -33.28
N GLU A 101 2.26 -20.57 -34.04
CA GLU A 101 2.28 -20.62 -35.51
C GLU A 101 2.20 -19.24 -36.19
N ASP A 102 1.77 -18.19 -35.48
CA ASP A 102 1.69 -16.82 -36.03
C ASP A 102 2.85 -15.94 -35.54
N SER A 103 3.32 -15.05 -36.43
CA SER A 103 4.42 -14.12 -36.14
C SER A 103 4.19 -13.39 -34.81
N PRO A 104 5.18 -13.39 -33.89
CA PRO A 104 4.97 -12.89 -32.54
C PRO A 104 4.62 -11.39 -32.55
N GLN A 105 3.40 -11.07 -32.12
CA GLN A 105 2.96 -9.69 -31.96
C GLN A 105 3.41 -9.12 -30.61
N TYR A 106 3.79 -7.86 -30.60
CA TYR A 106 4.26 -7.15 -29.40
C TYR A 106 3.42 -5.90 -29.14
N GLU A 107 3.22 -5.58 -27.86
CA GLU A 107 2.67 -4.31 -27.40
C GLU A 107 3.79 -3.42 -26.88
N THR A 108 3.85 -2.19 -27.36
CA THR A 108 4.84 -1.16 -26.96
C THR A 108 4.18 -0.02 -26.18
N ASN A 109 2.85 0.10 -26.22
CA ASN A 109 2.14 1.12 -25.45
C ASN A 109 2.10 0.72 -23.97
N SER A 110 2.71 1.55 -23.11
CA SER A 110 2.86 1.28 -21.69
C SER A 110 1.54 1.10 -20.93
N LYS A 111 0.47 1.81 -21.33
CA LYS A 111 -0.87 1.63 -20.73
C LYS A 111 -1.43 0.25 -21.04
N ASN A 112 -1.37 -0.14 -22.31
CA ASN A 112 -1.84 -1.46 -22.76
C ASN A 112 -0.98 -2.59 -22.15
N MET A 113 0.34 -2.39 -22.03
CA MET A 113 1.22 -3.34 -21.35
C MET A 113 0.82 -3.54 -19.87
N ALA A 114 0.51 -2.46 -19.16
CA ALA A 114 0.05 -2.55 -17.78
C ALA A 114 -1.31 -3.27 -17.67
N ASP A 115 -2.23 -2.99 -18.59
CA ASP A 115 -3.52 -3.68 -18.65
C ASP A 115 -3.37 -5.17 -18.96
N MET A 116 -2.50 -5.55 -19.90
CA MET A 116 -2.19 -6.95 -20.21
C MET A 116 -1.58 -7.68 -19.01
N ALA A 117 -0.60 -7.05 -18.32
CA ALA A 117 0.00 -7.63 -17.12
C ALA A 117 -1.04 -7.80 -16.00
N ARG A 118 -1.94 -6.81 -15.83
CA ARG A 118 -3.06 -6.90 -14.88
C ARG A 118 -3.98 -8.07 -15.22
N GLN A 119 -4.40 -8.19 -16.49
CA GLN A 119 -5.27 -9.26 -16.94
C GLN A 119 -4.62 -10.64 -16.71
N TYR A 120 -3.34 -10.79 -17.03
CA TYR A 120 -2.58 -12.01 -16.79
C TYR A 120 -2.52 -12.40 -15.31
N HIS A 121 -2.23 -11.45 -14.42
CA HIS A 121 -2.20 -11.75 -12.98
C HIS A 121 -3.60 -12.04 -12.42
N ASN A 122 -4.63 -11.36 -12.90
CA ASN A 122 -6.01 -11.62 -12.52
C ASN A 122 -6.47 -13.01 -13.00
N SER A 123 -6.11 -13.41 -14.22
CA SER A 123 -6.45 -14.75 -14.72
C SER A 123 -5.73 -15.81 -13.92
N LEU A 124 -4.44 -15.63 -13.61
CA LEU A 124 -3.65 -16.55 -12.77
C LEU A 124 -4.26 -16.75 -11.38
N GLN A 125 -4.81 -15.70 -10.77
CA GLN A 125 -5.47 -15.79 -9.45
C GLN A 125 -6.80 -16.53 -9.49
N ASN A 126 -7.52 -16.43 -10.62
CA ASN A 126 -8.79 -17.11 -10.84
C ASN A 126 -8.60 -18.50 -11.47
N ASP A 127 -7.38 -18.83 -11.86
CA ASP A 127 -7.06 -20.08 -12.50
C ASP A 127 -7.22 -21.24 -11.49
N GLN A 128 -8.31 -21.97 -11.66
CA GLN A 128 -8.61 -23.17 -10.91
C GLN A 128 -8.08 -24.43 -11.60
N THR A 129 -7.23 -24.31 -12.64
CA THR A 129 -6.43 -25.42 -13.18
C THR A 129 -5.34 -25.86 -12.19
N GLY A 130 -5.70 -25.97 -10.92
CA GLY A 130 -4.88 -26.59 -9.92
C GLY A 130 -4.62 -28.04 -10.34
N VAL A 131 -3.34 -28.37 -10.45
CA VAL A 131 -2.87 -29.75 -10.58
C VAL A 131 -3.69 -30.65 -9.66
N PRO A 132 -4.29 -31.76 -10.16
CA PRO A 132 -5.09 -32.67 -9.35
C PRO A 132 -4.37 -33.01 -8.06
N ARG A 133 -5.11 -33.12 -6.95
CA ARG A 133 -4.53 -33.30 -5.63
C ARG A 133 -3.52 -34.46 -5.59
N ALA A 134 -3.86 -35.59 -6.22
CA ALA A 134 -2.99 -36.75 -6.32
C ALA A 134 -1.65 -36.44 -7.02
N VAL A 135 -1.69 -35.71 -8.15
CA VAL A 135 -0.46 -35.32 -8.88
C VAL A 135 0.36 -34.34 -8.06
N ARG A 136 -0.28 -33.45 -7.32
CA ARG A 136 0.40 -32.50 -6.42
C ARG A 136 1.08 -33.21 -5.26
N GLU A 137 0.40 -34.17 -4.62
CA GLU A 137 0.94 -34.99 -3.53
C GLU A 137 2.12 -35.81 -4.04
N ALA A 138 2.01 -36.48 -5.19
CA ALA A 138 3.11 -37.22 -5.80
C ALA A 138 4.34 -36.33 -6.05
N LYS A 139 4.16 -35.16 -6.69
CA LYS A 139 5.25 -34.19 -6.91
C LYS A 139 5.84 -33.68 -5.59
N THR A 140 5.01 -33.42 -4.59
CA THR A 140 5.45 -32.96 -3.27
C THR A 140 6.32 -34.02 -2.61
N THR A 141 5.91 -35.29 -2.64
CA THR A 141 6.69 -36.43 -2.14
C THR A 141 8.02 -36.56 -2.89
N THR A 142 8.02 -36.44 -4.22
CA THR A 142 9.25 -36.48 -5.03
C THR A 142 10.22 -35.36 -4.64
N VAL A 143 9.73 -34.13 -4.46
CA VAL A 143 10.56 -32.99 -4.06
C VAL A 143 11.08 -33.15 -2.63
N LEU A 144 10.23 -33.59 -1.70
CA LEU A 144 10.63 -33.85 -0.31
C LEU A 144 11.67 -34.96 -0.21
N GLY A 145 11.60 -35.99 -1.08
CA GLY A 145 12.60 -37.06 -1.14
C GLY A 145 13.99 -36.58 -1.58
N ARG A 146 14.09 -35.44 -2.27
CA ARG A 146 15.38 -34.84 -2.66
C ARG A 146 16.02 -34.00 -1.55
N VAL A 147 15.29 -33.71 -0.47
CA VAL A 147 15.81 -32.94 0.65
C VAL A 147 16.74 -33.83 1.47
N ALA A 148 18.04 -33.72 1.21
CA ALA A 148 19.07 -34.54 1.83
C ALA A 148 19.14 -34.42 3.36
N ARG A 149 18.70 -33.29 3.92
CA ARG A 149 18.72 -33.02 5.36
C ARG A 149 17.30 -33.01 5.92
N GLN A 150 16.94 -34.06 6.64
CA GLN A 150 15.70 -34.14 7.39
C GLN A 150 15.89 -33.63 8.82
N THR A 151 14.79 -33.25 9.47
CA THR A 151 14.83 -32.90 10.89
C THR A 151 15.14 -34.14 11.72
N THR A 152 16.02 -33.99 12.73
CA THR A 152 16.31 -35.06 13.68
C THR A 152 15.08 -35.34 14.54
N GLU A 153 15.00 -36.52 15.17
CA GLU A 153 13.88 -36.83 16.08
C GLU A 153 13.81 -35.82 17.24
N GLU A 154 14.95 -35.37 17.76
CA GLU A 154 15.00 -34.30 18.76
C GLU A 154 14.38 -32.99 18.26
N GLN A 155 14.67 -32.60 17.02
CA GLN A 155 14.06 -31.42 16.40
C GLN A 155 12.56 -31.60 16.18
N LYS A 156 12.11 -32.80 15.81
CA LYS A 156 10.69 -33.11 15.68
C LYS A 156 9.98 -33.02 17.03
N GLU A 157 10.59 -33.52 18.10
CA GLU A 157 10.05 -33.38 19.46
C GLU A 157 10.01 -31.92 19.90
N LEU A 158 11.03 -31.11 19.56
CA LEU A 158 10.99 -29.67 19.83
C LEU A 158 9.85 -28.97 19.07
N LEU A 159 9.60 -29.35 17.81
CA LEU A 159 8.50 -28.80 17.01
C LEU A 159 7.11 -29.23 17.47
N LYS A 160 6.99 -30.32 18.24
CA LYS A 160 5.73 -30.76 18.87
C LYS A 160 5.40 -29.99 20.16
N LYS A 161 6.36 -29.24 20.71
CA LYS A 161 6.12 -28.46 21.93
C LYS A 161 5.20 -27.29 21.61
N LYS A 162 4.16 -27.14 22.43
CA LYS A 162 3.25 -25.99 22.36
C LYS A 162 4.02 -24.70 22.57
N LEU A 163 3.54 -23.65 21.92
CA LEU A 163 4.07 -22.30 22.11
C LEU A 163 3.94 -21.88 23.58
N THR A 164 4.96 -21.17 24.06
CA THR A 164 5.00 -20.53 25.37
C THR A 164 4.70 -19.04 25.26
N LEU A 165 4.47 -18.39 26.40
CA LEU A 165 4.24 -16.95 26.44
C LEU A 165 5.48 -16.17 26.00
N GLU A 166 6.66 -16.68 26.37
CA GLU A 166 7.98 -16.15 26.02
C GLU A 166 8.21 -16.18 24.52
N ASP A 167 7.82 -17.26 23.84
CA ASP A 167 7.92 -17.38 22.38
C ASP A 167 7.11 -16.29 21.67
N VAL A 168 5.85 -16.10 22.11
CA VAL A 168 4.96 -15.07 21.54
C VAL A 168 5.52 -13.67 21.80
N ARG A 169 6.03 -13.41 23.02
CA ARG A 169 6.64 -12.13 23.35
C ARG A 169 7.91 -11.89 22.52
N TYR A 170 8.76 -12.90 22.36
CA TYR A 170 9.98 -12.81 21.56
C TYR A 170 9.65 -12.53 20.09
N ALA A 171 8.70 -13.27 19.51
CA ALA A 171 8.23 -13.06 18.15
C ALA A 171 7.65 -11.65 17.98
N LEU A 172 6.84 -11.18 18.93
CA LEU A 172 6.28 -9.83 18.89
C LEU A 172 7.39 -8.77 18.91
N ARG A 173 8.41 -8.91 19.77
CA ARG A 173 9.55 -7.97 19.80
C ARG A 173 10.33 -7.96 18.49
N LYS A 174 10.53 -9.13 17.87
CA LYS A 174 11.25 -9.30 16.60
C LYS A 174 10.43 -8.92 15.36
N SER A 175 9.12 -8.73 15.48
CA SER A 175 8.28 -8.28 14.36
C SER A 175 8.76 -6.93 13.82
N ALA A 176 8.61 -6.73 12.51
CA ALA A 176 9.16 -5.55 11.84
C ALA A 176 8.40 -4.27 12.24
N ASN A 177 9.14 -3.18 12.45
CA ASN A 177 8.56 -1.86 12.65
C ASN A 177 8.43 -1.12 11.31
N PHE A 178 7.45 -0.22 11.22
CA PHE A 178 7.20 0.70 10.12
C PHE A 178 7.03 0.00 8.77
N LYS A 179 6.50 -1.22 8.78
CA LYS A 179 6.10 -1.94 7.58
C LYS A 179 4.64 -1.64 7.26
N ALA A 180 4.32 -1.68 5.97
CA ALA A 180 2.94 -1.55 5.52
C ALA A 180 2.07 -2.63 6.20
N PRO A 181 0.86 -2.27 6.65
CA PRO A 181 -0.04 -3.25 7.25
C PRO A 181 -0.43 -4.34 6.24
N GLY A 182 -0.81 -5.51 6.76
CA GLY A 182 -1.35 -6.59 5.95
C GLY A 182 -2.76 -6.29 5.42
N LEU A 183 -3.44 -7.31 4.89
CA LEU A 183 -4.79 -7.21 4.31
C LEU A 183 -5.83 -6.59 5.26
N ASN A 184 -5.63 -6.73 6.58
CA ASN A 184 -6.52 -6.20 7.61
C ASN A 184 -6.22 -4.75 8.02
N GLY A 185 -5.18 -4.11 7.47
CA GLY A 185 -4.83 -2.73 7.81
C GLY A 185 -4.16 -2.56 9.19
N ILE A 186 -3.94 -3.62 9.96
CA ILE A 186 -3.37 -3.54 11.31
C ILE A 186 -1.84 -3.69 11.24
N THR A 187 -1.12 -2.71 11.78
CA THR A 187 0.36 -2.74 11.82
C THR A 187 0.88 -3.43 13.07
N TYR A 188 2.17 -3.82 13.07
CA TYR A 188 2.80 -4.49 14.20
C TYR A 188 2.88 -3.61 15.46
N GLU A 189 2.94 -2.28 15.29
CA GLU A 189 3.00 -1.32 16.38
C GLU A 189 1.76 -1.39 17.27
N VAL A 190 0.59 -1.67 16.71
CA VAL A 190 -0.65 -1.81 17.49
C VAL A 190 -0.48 -2.90 18.54
N TRP A 191 0.01 -4.07 18.14
CA TRP A 191 0.23 -5.21 19.03
C TRP A 191 1.32 -4.92 20.08
N LYS A 192 2.41 -4.27 19.68
CA LYS A 192 3.48 -3.85 20.60
C LYS A 192 3.01 -2.84 21.63
N ILE A 193 2.19 -1.87 21.23
CA ILE A 193 1.61 -0.86 22.12
C ILE A 193 0.66 -1.51 23.12
N LEU A 194 -0.16 -2.47 22.69
CA LEU A 194 -1.05 -3.21 23.60
C LEU A 194 -0.25 -3.98 24.67
N ASP A 195 0.83 -4.65 24.28
CA ASP A 195 1.74 -5.33 25.23
C ASP A 195 2.39 -4.33 26.19
N GLN A 196 2.93 -3.21 25.68
CA GLN A 196 3.53 -2.17 26.51
C GLN A 196 2.54 -1.55 27.52
N ARG A 197 1.30 -1.30 27.09
CA ARG A 197 0.24 -0.80 27.97
C ARG A 197 -0.11 -1.81 29.06
N TYR A 198 -0.15 -3.09 28.72
CA TYR A 198 -0.37 -4.15 29.69
C TYR A 198 0.74 -4.20 30.75
N GLU A 199 2.02 -4.19 30.34
CA GLU A 199 3.15 -4.19 31.28
C GLU A 199 3.15 -2.93 32.16
N SER A 200 2.84 -1.76 31.59
CA SER A 200 2.74 -0.50 32.34
C SER A 200 1.61 -0.54 33.38
N ALA A 201 0.45 -1.09 33.02
CA ALA A 201 -0.67 -1.24 33.96
C ALA A 201 -0.35 -2.26 35.07
N LYS A 202 0.28 -3.38 34.71
CA LYS A 202 0.72 -4.40 35.66
C LYS A 202 1.72 -3.85 36.68
N ALA A 203 2.66 -3.00 36.26
CA ALA A 203 3.61 -2.34 37.16
C ALA A 203 2.92 -1.39 38.17
N ASN A 204 1.73 -0.89 37.82
CA ASN A 204 0.91 -0.02 38.68
C ASN A 204 -0.23 -0.79 39.39
N ASP A 205 -0.18 -2.12 39.41
CA ASP A 205 -1.22 -3.01 39.95
C ASP A 205 -2.65 -2.73 39.41
N LYS A 206 -2.73 -2.27 38.16
CA LYS A 206 -4.00 -2.01 37.46
C LYS A 206 -4.35 -3.17 36.56
N ARG A 207 -5.64 -3.51 36.53
CA ARG A 207 -6.17 -4.49 35.58
C ARG A 207 -6.08 -3.95 34.16
N ALA A 208 -5.46 -4.72 33.26
CA ALA A 208 -5.35 -4.39 31.84
C ALA A 208 -5.51 -5.62 30.94
N PHE A 209 -5.73 -5.37 29.66
CA PHE A 209 -5.90 -6.40 28.64
C PHE A 209 -4.55 -7.03 28.27
N ASN A 210 -4.40 -8.34 28.52
CA ASN A 210 -3.18 -9.10 28.19
C ASN A 210 -3.29 -9.69 26.79
N ILE A 211 -2.76 -8.97 25.80
CA ILE A 211 -2.78 -9.42 24.40
C ILE A 211 -1.96 -10.70 24.18
N LEU A 212 -0.83 -10.88 24.88
CA LEU A 212 0.04 -12.04 24.70
C LEU A 212 -0.69 -13.35 25.08
N ARG A 213 -1.47 -13.33 26.17
CA ARG A 213 -2.29 -14.49 26.57
C ARG A 213 -3.37 -14.82 25.55
N VAL A 214 -3.98 -13.81 24.93
CA VAL A 214 -4.98 -14.02 23.88
C VAL A 214 -4.33 -14.67 22.66
N LEU A 215 -3.21 -14.12 22.19
CA LEU A 215 -2.46 -14.67 21.06
C LEU A 215 -1.99 -16.11 21.34
N LEU A 216 -1.42 -16.35 22.51
CA LEU A 216 -0.99 -17.69 22.94
C LEU A 216 -2.13 -18.71 22.90
N ARG A 217 -3.31 -18.32 23.42
CA ARG A 217 -4.49 -19.19 23.42
C ARG A 217 -4.95 -19.49 22.01
N VAL A 218 -5.01 -18.48 21.13
CA VAL A 218 -5.41 -18.65 19.73
C VAL A 218 -4.42 -19.53 18.97
N TYR A 219 -3.12 -19.31 19.12
CA TYR A 219 -2.12 -20.12 18.40
C TYR A 219 -2.11 -21.58 18.85
N ASN A 220 -2.17 -21.85 20.15
CA ASN A 220 -2.24 -23.22 20.66
C ASN A 220 -3.58 -23.91 20.32
N ASP A 221 -4.66 -23.15 20.16
CA ASP A 221 -5.95 -23.65 19.69
C ASP A 221 -5.89 -24.06 18.22
N ILE A 222 -5.33 -23.18 17.36
CA ILE A 222 -5.08 -23.47 15.93
C ILE A 222 -4.14 -24.67 15.77
N GLU A 223 -3.10 -24.78 16.58
CA GLU A 223 -2.17 -25.90 16.53
C GLU A 223 -2.86 -27.24 16.88
N LYS A 224 -3.77 -27.20 17.87
CA LYS A 224 -4.47 -28.41 18.34
C LYS A 224 -5.62 -28.83 17.42
N TYR A 225 -6.38 -27.88 16.88
CA TYR A 225 -7.63 -28.15 16.18
C TYR A 225 -7.60 -27.80 14.68
N GLY A 226 -6.53 -27.16 14.22
CA GLY A 226 -6.42 -26.62 12.87
C GLY A 226 -7.23 -25.33 12.67
N VAL A 227 -7.23 -24.83 11.44
CA VAL A 227 -8.05 -23.68 11.03
C VAL A 227 -9.29 -24.19 10.32
N VAL A 228 -10.48 -23.80 10.80
CA VAL A 228 -11.72 -24.05 10.08
C VAL A 228 -11.67 -23.32 8.74
N LYS A 229 -11.83 -24.05 7.63
CA LYS A 229 -11.99 -23.45 6.30
C LYS A 229 -13.35 -22.78 6.19
N VAL A 230 -13.50 -21.61 6.82
CA VAL A 230 -14.61 -20.73 6.50
C VAL A 230 -14.28 -20.11 5.15
N ARG A 231 -15.02 -20.49 4.11
CA ARG A 231 -15.09 -19.69 2.87
C ARG A 231 -15.67 -18.35 3.29
N LEU A 232 -14.80 -17.37 3.50
CA LEU A 232 -15.21 -15.98 3.66
C LEU A 232 -15.86 -15.58 2.34
N GLN A 233 -17.19 -15.64 2.28
CA GLN A 233 -17.89 -14.87 1.27
C GLN A 233 -17.54 -13.39 1.52
N PRO A 234 -17.23 -12.61 0.48
CA PRO A 234 -16.87 -11.22 0.64
C PRO A 234 -17.97 -10.51 1.43
N PHE A 235 -17.58 -9.92 2.55
CA PHE A 235 -18.46 -9.16 3.42
C PHE A 235 -18.88 -7.91 2.66
N SER A 236 -19.97 -8.00 1.89
CA SER A 236 -20.55 -6.84 1.23
C SER A 236 -21.17 -5.95 2.30
N PHE A 237 -20.53 -4.81 2.55
CA PHE A 237 -21.12 -3.73 3.34
C PHE A 237 -22.33 -3.19 2.55
N ARG A 238 -23.51 -3.81 2.71
CA ARG A 238 -24.76 -3.18 2.32
C ARG A 238 -25.05 -2.09 3.35
N LEU A 239 -24.70 -0.86 3.02
CA LEU A 239 -25.27 0.32 3.68
C LEU A 239 -26.79 0.26 3.45
N SER A 240 -27.54 0.04 4.54
CA SER A 240 -29.00 0.07 4.53
C SER A 240 -29.47 1.52 4.33
N PRO A 241 -30.26 1.84 3.29
CA PRO A 241 -30.88 3.15 3.15
C PRO A 241 -32.22 3.13 3.91
N ARG A 242 -32.24 3.61 5.15
CA ARG A 242 -33.49 3.92 5.86
C ARG A 242 -33.36 5.21 6.64
N ALA A 243 -33.69 6.32 5.98
CA ALA A 243 -34.20 7.54 6.61
C ALA A 243 -34.63 8.55 5.54
N LYS A 244 -35.77 8.32 4.87
CA LYS A 244 -36.64 9.39 4.34
C LYS A 244 -38.09 8.88 4.32
N GLN A 245 -38.99 9.80 4.63
CA GLN A 245 -40.46 9.73 4.52
C GLN A 245 -41.19 9.09 5.71
N THR A 246 -41.74 9.97 6.57
CA THR A 246 -43.19 10.16 6.65
C THR A 246 -43.44 11.61 7.04
N GLU A 247 -43.89 12.40 6.05
CA GLU A 247 -44.50 13.71 6.26
C GLU A 247 -45.92 13.52 6.78
N THR A 248 -46.25 14.36 7.75
CA THR A 248 -47.57 14.57 8.33
C THR A 248 -48.54 15.09 7.27
N VAL A 249 -49.71 14.45 7.13
CA VAL A 249 -50.91 15.10 6.58
C VAL A 249 -52.02 14.94 7.61
N ILE A 250 -52.35 16.05 8.25
CA ILE A 250 -53.59 16.27 9.00
C ILE A 250 -54.57 16.92 8.03
N ASN A 251 -55.80 16.39 7.97
CA ASN A 251 -57.09 16.97 7.54
C ASN A 251 -58.03 15.74 7.43
N VAL A 252 -59.16 15.59 8.13
CA VAL A 252 -60.18 16.48 8.70
C VAL A 252 -60.62 15.89 10.05
#